data_AF-A0A969CYT9-F1
#
_entry.id   AF-A0A969CYT9-F1
#
_cell.length_a   1.000
_cell.length_b   1.000
_cell.length_c   1.000
_cell.angle_alpha   90.00
_cell.angle_beta   90.00
_cell.angle_gamma   90.00
#
_symmetry.space_group_name_H-M   'P 1'
#
loop_
_entity.id
_entity.type
_entity.pdbx_description
1 polymer ?
#
loop_
_entity_poly.entity_id
_entity_poly.type
_entity_poly.pdbx_seq_one_letter_code
_entity_poly.pdbx_strand_id
1 'polypeptide(L)'
;MSFKLRDLYPHPTWSKFLWIDYPTQESWRKHLQAKREGKIAWSDRIGGEVGIHGVPAERDSLIDNRIHWTWGCISLKNQDVDELYQFVRVGTLVEIVP
;
A
#
# COMPACT_ATOMS: atom_id res chain seq x y z
N MET A 1 11.02 3.90 4.13
CA MET A 1 10.61 4.42 2.82
C MET A 1 9.47 5.37 3.05
N SER A 2 9.46 6.55 2.43
CA SER A 2 8.46 7.58 2.74
C SER A 2 7.61 7.88 1.51
N PHE A 3 6.30 7.93 1.72
CA PHE A 3 5.26 8.14 0.73
C PHE A 3 4.27 9.18 1.26
N LYS A 4 3.37 9.63 0.40
CA LYS A 4 2.23 10.47 0.79
C LYS A 4 0.94 9.83 0.32
N LEU A 5 -0.13 10.04 1.09
CA LEU A 5 -1.47 9.75 0.59
C LEU A 5 -1.78 10.67 -0.59
N ARG A 6 -1.99 10.08 -1.76
CA ARG A 6 -2.36 10.82 -2.98
C ARG A 6 -3.87 10.97 -3.11
N ASP A 7 -4.61 10.01 -2.57
CA ASP A 7 -6.07 9.98 -2.58
C ASP A 7 -6.59 9.06 -1.46
N LEU A 8 -7.85 9.25 -1.06
CA LEU A 8 -8.54 8.41 -0.08
C LEU A 8 -10.03 8.37 -0.40
N TYR A 9 -10.61 7.16 -0.46
CA TYR A 9 -12.01 7.00 -0.85
C TYR A 9 -12.65 5.74 -0.23
N PRO A 10 -13.99 5.74 -0.03
CA PRO A 10 -14.74 4.53 0.27
C PRO A 10 -14.66 3.51 -0.85
N HIS A 11 -14.54 2.23 -0.50
CA HIS A 11 -14.49 1.15 -1.47
C HIS A 11 -15.41 -0.01 -1.07
N PRO A 12 -16.26 -0.55 -1.97
CA PRO A 12 -17.22 -1.61 -1.65
C PRO A 12 -16.60 -2.89 -1.09
N THR A 13 -15.46 -3.32 -1.61
CA THR A 13 -14.79 -4.56 -1.18
C THR A 13 -13.84 -4.41 0.02
N TRP A 14 -13.24 -3.23 0.23
CA TRP A 14 -12.13 -3.07 1.20
C TRP A 14 -12.46 -2.04 2.29
N SER A 15 -13.73 -1.67 2.44
CA SER A 15 -14.24 -0.54 3.24
C SER A 15 -13.73 0.85 2.82
N LYS A 16 -12.41 1.05 2.85
CA LYS A 16 -11.69 2.27 2.47
C LYS A 16 -10.44 1.90 1.68
N PHE A 17 -10.00 2.82 0.83
CA PHE A 17 -8.71 2.73 0.16
C PHE A 17 -7.96 4.04 0.34
N LEU A 18 -6.79 3.98 0.97
CA LEU A 18 -5.88 5.10 1.20
C LEU A 18 -4.70 4.91 0.24
N TRP A 19 -4.75 5.60 -0.88
CA TRP A 19 -3.81 5.40 -1.97
C TRP A 19 -2.50 6.15 -1.71
N ILE A 20 -1.37 5.47 -1.65
CA ILE A 20 -0.05 6.13 -1.57
C ILE A 20 0.48 6.51 -2.94
N ASP A 21 1.35 7.51 -3.00
CA ASP A 21 2.01 8.03 -4.20
C ASP A 21 3.13 7.12 -4.76
N TYR A 22 3.10 5.82 -4.45
CA TYR A 22 3.98 4.85 -5.09
C TYR A 22 3.57 4.64 -6.58
N PRO A 23 4.53 4.59 -7.51
CA PRO A 23 5.96 4.81 -7.32
C PRO A 23 6.36 6.30 -7.33
N THR A 24 7.26 6.68 -6.42
CA THR A 24 7.88 8.02 -6.40
C THR A 24 9.14 8.07 -7.26
N GLN A 25 9.76 9.25 -7.40
CA GLN A 25 11.07 9.38 -8.06
C GLN A 25 12.14 8.49 -7.39
N GLU A 26 12.10 8.36 -6.07
CA GLU A 26 13.00 7.49 -5.33
C GLU A 26 12.73 6.00 -5.63
N SER A 27 11.45 5.61 -5.72
CA SER A 27 11.04 4.25 -6.14
C SER A 27 11.63 3.90 -7.50
N TRP A 28 11.53 4.80 -8.48
CA TRP A 28 12.13 4.61 -9.81
C TRP A 28 13.65 4.52 -9.77
N ARG A 29 14.32 5.36 -8.96
CA ARG A 29 15.78 5.31 -8.79
C ARG A 29 16.21 3.94 -8.26
N LYS A 30 15.51 3.41 -7.25
CA LYS A 30 15.77 2.08 -6.67
C LYS A 30 15.50 0.97 -7.67
N HIS A 31 14.41 1.04 -8.43
CA HIS A 31 14.07 0.04 -9.47
C HIS A 31 15.12 -0.03 -10.57
N LEU A 32 15.54 1.13 -11.10
CA LEU A 32 16.61 1.21 -12.10
C LEU A 32 17.96 0.73 -11.56
N GLN A 33 18.27 1.05 -10.31
CA GLN A 33 19.47 0.56 -9.65
C GLN A 33 19.45 -0.97 -9.53
N ALA A 34 18.33 -1.57 -9.10
CA ALA A 34 18.18 -3.01 -9.00
C ALA A 34 18.34 -3.72 -10.37
N LYS A 35 17.84 -3.13 -11.47
CA LYS A 35 18.06 -3.62 -12.83
C LYS A 35 19.53 -3.60 -13.23
N ARG A 36 20.21 -2.48 -12.98
CA ARG A 36 21.64 -2.32 -13.30
C ARG A 36 22.53 -3.27 -12.51
N GLU A 37 22.15 -3.55 -11.27
CA GLU A 37 22.85 -4.49 -10.39
C GLU A 37 22.49 -5.96 -10.65
N GLY A 38 21.58 -6.25 -11.59
CA GLY A 38 21.15 -7.61 -11.90
C GLY A 38 20.30 -8.29 -10.82
N LYS A 39 19.76 -7.52 -9.86
CA LYS A 39 18.86 -8.03 -8.80
C LYS A 39 17.46 -8.38 -9.32
N ILE A 40 17.05 -7.72 -10.41
CA ILE A 40 15.78 -7.95 -11.12
C ILE A 40 16.02 -7.86 -12.62
N ALA A 41 15.16 -8.47 -13.42
CA ALA A 41 15.28 -8.48 -14.88
C ALA A 41 14.92 -7.12 -15.49
N TRP A 42 15.47 -6.83 -16.67
CA TRP A 42 15.11 -5.62 -17.42
C TRP A 42 13.62 -5.57 -17.81
N SER A 43 12.99 -6.72 -17.97
CA SER A 43 11.55 -6.88 -18.21
C SER A 43 10.67 -6.60 -16.98
N ASP A 44 11.23 -6.61 -15.77
CA ASP A 44 10.45 -6.46 -14.55
C ASP A 44 9.88 -5.04 -14.44
N ARG A 45 8.57 -4.96 -14.21
CA ARG A 45 7.81 -3.71 -14.09
C ARG A 45 7.85 -3.23 -12.64
N ILE A 46 7.84 -1.92 -12.44
CA ILE A 46 7.86 -1.32 -11.09
C ILE A 46 6.53 -1.50 -10.34
N GLY A 47 5.44 -1.78 -11.06
CA GLY A 47 4.10 -1.85 -10.50
C GLY A 47 3.51 -0.46 -10.19
N GLY A 48 2.54 -0.43 -9.28
CA GLY A 48 1.79 0.75 -8.89
C GLY A 48 0.63 0.37 -7.99
N GLU A 49 -0.32 1.30 -7.78
CA GLU A 49 -1.62 1.00 -7.13
C GLU A 49 -1.50 0.42 -5.71
N VAL A 50 -0.44 0.79 -4.99
CA VAL A 50 -0.24 0.40 -3.60
C VAL A 50 -1.01 1.34 -2.68
N GLY A 51 -1.66 0.80 -1.66
CA GLY A 51 -2.39 1.57 -0.66
C GLY A 51 -2.55 0.85 0.66
N ILE A 52 -3.20 1.53 1.60
CA ILE A 52 -3.70 0.95 2.85
C ILE A 52 -5.21 0.72 2.68
N HIS A 53 -5.68 -0.48 2.98
CA HIS A 53 -7.08 -0.84 2.78
C HIS A 53 -7.58 -1.84 3.83
N GLY A 54 -8.89 -2.07 3.89
CA GLY A 54 -9.51 -3.08 4.73
C GLY A 54 -9.46 -4.49 4.13
N VAL A 55 -10.36 -5.36 4.55
CA VAL A 55 -10.49 -6.74 4.06
C VAL A 55 -11.87 -6.96 3.42
N PRO A 56 -12.03 -7.97 2.55
CA PRO A 56 -13.36 -8.40 2.13
C PRO A 56 -14.24 -8.74 3.34
N ALA A 57 -15.56 -8.65 3.17
CA ALA A 57 -16.52 -8.96 4.22
C ALA A 57 -16.23 -10.33 4.87
N GLU A 58 -16.27 -10.38 6.20
CA GLU A 58 -16.03 -11.58 7.01
C GLU A 58 -14.60 -12.17 6.88
N ARG A 59 -13.61 -11.35 6.49
CA ARG A 59 -12.21 -11.78 6.30
C ARG A 59 -11.21 -11.14 7.26
N ASP A 60 -11.66 -10.68 8.43
CA ASP A 60 -10.78 -10.18 9.50
C ASP A 60 -9.71 -11.20 9.92
N SER A 61 -10.02 -12.50 9.75
CA SER A 61 -9.09 -13.60 9.99
C SER A 61 -7.82 -13.55 9.12
N LEU A 62 -7.82 -12.83 7.99
CA LEU A 62 -6.62 -12.55 7.21
C LEU A 62 -5.61 -11.72 8.02
N ILE A 63 -6.10 -10.81 8.85
CA ILE A 63 -5.28 -9.94 9.71
C ILE A 63 -4.94 -10.65 11.01
N ASP A 64 -5.92 -11.26 11.68
CA ASP A 64 -5.72 -11.94 12.97
C ASP A 64 -4.68 -13.06 12.88
N ASN A 65 -4.70 -13.81 11.78
CA ASN A 65 -3.77 -14.91 11.54
C ASN A 65 -2.49 -14.47 10.81
N ARG A 66 -2.28 -13.16 10.61
CA ARG A 66 -1.10 -12.58 9.95
C ARG A 66 -0.80 -13.18 8.57
N ILE A 67 -1.83 -13.34 7.74
CA ILE A 67 -1.71 -13.95 6.42
C ILE A 67 -1.19 -12.91 5.41
N HIS A 68 -0.07 -13.22 4.74
CA HIS A 68 0.48 -12.40 3.65
C HIS A 68 -0.35 -12.56 2.36
N TRP A 69 -1.50 -11.90 2.27
CA TRP A 69 -2.49 -12.14 1.21
C TRP A 69 -2.52 -11.10 0.08
N THR A 70 -1.95 -9.91 0.30
CA THR A 70 -1.96 -8.84 -0.70
C THR A 70 -0.81 -8.99 -1.70
N TRP A 71 -0.92 -8.31 -2.84
CA TRP A 71 0.16 -8.21 -3.83
C TRP A 71 1.11 -7.03 -3.60
N GLY A 72 1.13 -6.49 -2.38
CA GLY A 72 1.99 -5.36 -1.99
C GLY A 72 1.30 -4.26 -1.17
N CYS A 73 -0.03 -4.23 -1.15
CA CYS A 73 -0.79 -3.30 -0.30
C CYS A 73 -0.68 -3.65 1.19
N ILE A 74 -0.94 -2.67 2.04
CA ILE A 74 -1.05 -2.85 3.50
C ILE A 74 -2.52 -3.08 3.83
N SER A 75 -2.85 -4.25 4.37
CA SER A 75 -4.22 -4.57 4.76
C SER A 75 -4.41 -4.42 6.27
N LEU A 76 -5.53 -3.83 6.68
CA LEU A 76 -6.01 -3.75 8.05
C LEU A 76 -7.40 -4.40 8.15
N LYS A 77 -7.94 -4.57 9.37
CA LYS A 77 -9.36 -4.89 9.50
C LYS A 77 -10.20 -3.69 9.03
N ASN A 78 -11.45 -3.95 8.67
CA ASN A 78 -12.34 -2.89 8.21
C ASN A 78 -12.53 -1.80 9.27
N GLN A 79 -12.69 -2.17 10.54
CA GLN A 79 -12.82 -1.22 11.64
C GLN A 79 -11.56 -0.35 11.81
N ASP A 80 -10.37 -0.95 11.75
CA ASP A 80 -9.10 -0.24 11.90
C ASP A 80 -8.85 0.75 10.76
N VAL A 81 -9.14 0.36 9.50
CA VAL A 81 -9.00 1.29 8.36
C VAL A 81 -10.06 2.40 8.42
N ASP A 82 -11.27 2.11 8.90
CA ASP A 82 -12.32 3.10 9.07
C ASP A 82 -11.97 4.13 10.15
N GLU A 83 -11.33 3.71 11.23
CA GLU A 83 -10.78 4.62 12.26
C GLU A 83 -9.67 5.49 11.65
N LEU A 84 -8.66 4.88 11.03
CA LEU A 84 -7.53 5.59 10.42
C LEU A 84 -8.00 6.65 9.41
N TYR A 85 -9.01 6.31 8.60
CA TYR A 85 -9.59 7.20 7.58
C TYR A 85 -10.09 8.53 8.17
N GLN A 86 -10.50 8.57 9.43
CA GLN A 86 -10.99 9.79 10.08
C GLN A 86 -9.87 10.78 10.41
N PHE A 87 -8.63 10.31 10.50
CA PHE A 87 -7.49 11.12 10.97
C PHE A 87 -6.53 11.54 9.87
N VAL A 88 -6.65 10.94 8.68
CA VAL A 88 -5.72 11.20 7.56
C VAL A 88 -6.37 12.03 6.47
N ARG A 89 -5.53 12.67 5.64
CA ARG A 89 -5.94 13.47 4.49
C ARG A 89 -4.94 13.30 3.35
N VAL A 90 -5.32 13.74 2.15
CA VAL A 90 -4.37 13.84 1.04
C VAL A 90 -3.13 14.63 1.51
N GLY A 91 -1.95 14.10 1.22
CA GLY A 91 -0.67 14.65 1.63
C GLY A 91 -0.14 14.15 2.98
N THR A 92 -0.92 13.37 3.76
CA THR A 92 -0.43 12.72 4.99
C THR A 92 0.79 11.86 4.66
N LEU A 93 1.86 12.03 5.44
CA LEU A 93 3.09 11.25 5.32
C LEU A 93 2.84 9.80 5.77
N VAL A 94 3.31 8.85 4.98
CA VAL A 94 3.30 7.42 5.29
C VAL A 94 4.74 6.92 5.25
N GLU A 95 5.22 6.39 6.38
CA GLU A 95 6.56 5.82 6.47
C GLU A 95 6.49 4.31 6.68
N ILE A 96 7.12 3.56 5.77
CA ILE A 96 7.29 2.11 5.89
C ILE A 96 8.69 1.85 6.45
N VAL A 97 8.74 1.27 7.65
CA VAL A 97 9.96 0.93 8.39
C VAL A 97 10.19 -0.59 8.41
N PRO A 98 11.45 -1.06 8.58
CA PRO A 98 11.78 -2.48 8.73
C PRO A 98 11.23 -3.12 10.01
#